data_AF-A0A366K3Y2-F1
#
_entry.id   AF-A0A366K3Y2-F1
#
_cell.length_a   1.000
_cell.length_b   1.000
_cell.length_c   1.000
_cell.angle_alpha   90.00
_cell.angle_beta   90.00
_cell.angle_gamma   90.00
#
_symmetry.space_group_name_H-M   'P 1'
#
loop_
_entity.id
_entity.type
_entity.pdbx_description
1 polymer ?
#
loop_
_entity_poly.entity_id
_entity_poly.type
_entity_poly.pdbx_seq_one_letter_code
_entity_poly.pdbx_strand_id
1 'polypeptide(L)' 'MNRYEITSMIIDDEFDGEEYVTTEFLLENDTYSITFKKADLEVLNAWVFNDGSSLPANLSEEMIESIRNSVKNRIGRK' A
#
# COMPACT_ATOMS: atom_id res chain seq x y z
N MET A 1 14.33 -6.12 -9.52
CA MET A 1 13.02 -5.47 -9.33
C MET A 1 11.99 -6.57 -9.11
N ASN A 2 11.53 -6.72 -7.88
CA ASN A 2 10.44 -7.65 -7.58
C ASN A 2 9.21 -7.21 -8.37
N ARG A 3 8.61 -8.14 -9.12
CA ARG A 3 7.42 -7.88 -9.91
C ARG A 3 6.24 -7.91 -8.95
N TYR A 4 5.70 -6.73 -8.65
CA TYR A 4 4.40 -6.61 -7.99
C TYR A 4 3.40 -5.98 -8.95
N GLU A 5 2.12 -6.25 -8.70
CA GLU A 5 1.02 -5.67 -9.46
C GLU A 5 0.05 -5.00 -8.47
N ILE A 6 -0.17 -3.70 -8.61
CA ILE A 6 -1.20 -3.00 -7.82
C ILE A 6 -2.56 -3.38 -8.39
N THR A 7 -3.35 -4.12 -7.60
CA THR A 7 -4.68 -4.57 -7.96
C THR A 7 -5.76 -3.59 -7.54
N SER A 8 -5.54 -2.84 -6.45
CA SER A 8 -6.50 -1.86 -5.93
C SER A 8 -5.80 -0.69 -5.24
N MET A 9 -6.48 0.45 -5.23
CA MET A 9 -6.06 1.66 -4.51
C MET A 9 -7.29 2.43 -4.06
N ILE A 10 -7.38 2.66 -2.75
CA ILE A 10 -8.49 3.38 -2.11
C ILE A 10 -7.90 4.59 -1.40
N ILE A 11 -8.49 5.76 -1.62
CA ILE A 11 -8.24 6.96 -0.83
C ILE A 11 -9.40 7.08 0.15
N ASP A 12 -9.08 7.09 1.44
CA ASP A 12 -10.04 7.28 2.52
C ASP A 12 -9.85 8.68 3.09
N ASP A 13 -10.85 9.55 2.92
CA ASP A 13 -10.88 10.93 3.40
C ASP A 13 -11.87 11.17 4.57
N GLU A 14 -12.47 10.09 5.11
CA GLU A 14 -13.56 10.18 6.09
C GLU A 14 -13.07 10.17 7.54
N PHE A 15 -11.77 9.97 7.81
CA PHE A 15 -11.24 9.78 9.16
C PHE A 15 -10.49 11.00 9.70
N ASP A 16 -11.12 11.72 10.64
CA ASP A 16 -10.52 12.79 11.47
C ASP A 16 -9.84 13.95 10.69
N GLY A 17 -10.25 14.18 9.43
CA GLY A 17 -9.67 15.21 8.57
C GLY A 17 -8.29 14.84 7.99
N GLU A 18 -7.85 13.60 8.22
CA GLU A 18 -6.65 13.04 7.64
C GLU A 18 -7.03 12.10 6.49
N GLU A 19 -6.26 12.13 5.42
CA GLU A 19 -6.49 11.22 4.29
C GLU A 19 -5.49 10.08 4.30
N TYR A 20 -5.96 8.89 3.95
CA TYR A 20 -5.16 7.66 3.89
C TYR A 20 -5.23 7.04 2.51
N VAL A 21 -4.16 6.37 2.09
CA VAL A 21 -4.11 5.62 0.84
C VAL A 21 -3.81 4.16 1.15
N THR A 22 -4.81 3.31 0.98
CA THR A 22 -4.64 1.85 1.08
C THR A 22 -4.42 1.29 -0.31
N THR A 23 -3.30 0.59 -0.50
CA THR A 23 -2.93 -0.02 -1.77
C THR A 23 -2.87 -1.52 -1.60
N GLU A 24 -3.65 -2.25 -2.40
CA GLU A 24 -3.57 -3.70 -2.49
C GLU A 24 -2.71 -4.09 -3.70
N PHE A 25 -1.85 -5.07 -3.51
CA PHE A 25 -0.96 -5.54 -4.56
C PHE A 25 -0.66 -7.02 -4.44
N LEU A 26 -0.44 -7.65 -5.59
CA LEU A 26 0.07 -9.01 -5.68
C LEU A 26 1.58 -8.98 -5.71
N LEU A 27 2.20 -9.81 -4.87
CA LEU A 27 3.62 -10.09 -4.92
C LEU A 27 3.78 -11.60 -4.88
N GLU A 28 4.38 -12.14 -5.95
CA GLU A 28 4.45 -13.58 -6.21
C GLU A 28 3.04 -14.20 -6.31
N ASN A 29 2.58 -14.91 -5.27
CA ASN A 29 1.25 -15.53 -5.21
C ASN A 29 0.39 -15.02 -4.04
N ASP A 30 0.92 -14.08 -3.25
CA ASP A 30 0.25 -13.57 -2.07
C ASP A 30 -0.32 -12.18 -2.34
N THR A 31 -1.46 -11.90 -1.71
CA THR A 31 -2.06 -10.57 -1.71
C THR A 31 -1.56 -9.80 -0.51
N TYR A 32 -1.08 -8.58 -0.76
CA TYR A 32 -0.63 -7.67 0.26
C TYR A 32 -1.49 -6.42 0.26
N SER A 33 -1.56 -5.77 1.41
CA SER A 33 -2.10 -4.42 1.55
C SER A 33 -1.11 -3.56 2.31
N ILE A 34 -0.94 -2.32 1.88
CA ILE A 34 -0.14 -1.31 2.57
C ILE A 34 -0.93 -0.02 2.66
N THR A 35 -0.95 0.56 3.86
CA THR A 35 -1.64 1.81 4.14
C THR A 35 -0.63 2.92 4.35
N PHE A 36 -0.79 4.00 3.59
CA PHE A 36 0.00 5.21 3.72
C PHE A 36 -0.84 6.34 4.28
N LYS A 37 -0.24 7.22 5.08
CA LYS A 37 -0.77 8.55 5.33
C LYS A 37 -0.62 9.38 4.06
N LYS A 38 -1.70 9.96 3.52
CA LYS A 38 -1.65 10.63 2.20
C LYS A 38 -0.78 11.90 2.22
N ALA A 39 -0.71 12.60 3.35
CA ALA A 39 0.00 13.87 3.49
C ALA A 39 1.50 13.77 3.18
N ASP A 40 2.16 12.68 3.62
CA ASP A 40 3.61 12.48 3.51
C ASP A 40 4.01 11.10 2.98
N LEU A 41 3.05 10.20 2.75
CA LEU A 41 3.24 8.81 2.37
C LEU A 41 4.06 8.01 3.40
N GLU A 42 3.94 8.36 4.67
CA GLU A 42 4.38 7.52 5.79
C GLU A 42 3.60 6.20 5.81
N VAL A 43 4.27 5.09 6.05
CA VAL A 43 3.64 3.77 6.17
C VAL A 43 3.04 3.62 7.55
N LEU A 44 1.73 3.38 7.63
CA LEU A 44 1.04 3.14 8.89
C LEU A 44 0.97 1.66 9.23
N ASN A 45 0.69 0.83 8.21
CA ASN A 45 0.66 -0.62 8.35
C ASN A 45 0.86 -1.30 7.01
N ALA A 46 1.26 -2.57 7.07
CA ALA A 46 1.30 -3.47 5.94
C ALA A 46 0.82 -4.86 6.39
N TRP A 47 0.07 -5.52 5.52
CA TRP A 47 -0.55 -6.81 5.77
C TRP A 47 -0.33 -7.75 4.60
N VAL A 48 -0.21 -9.04 4.88
CA VAL A 48 -0.25 -10.12 3.91
C VAL A 48 -1.48 -10.97 4.20
N PHE A 49 -2.23 -11.30 3.17
CA PHE A 49 -3.40 -12.16 3.26
C PHE A 49 -2.99 -13.58 2.88
N ASN A 50 -3.12 -14.50 3.83
CA ASN A 50 -2.80 -15.91 3.64
C ASN A 50 -3.87 -16.77 4.36
N ASP A 51 -4.40 -17.79 3.67
CA ASP A 51 -5.36 -18.75 4.21
C ASP A 51 -6.54 -18.12 4.98
N GLY A 52 -7.10 -17.03 4.44
CA GLY A 52 -8.24 -16.31 5.03
C GLY A 52 -7.91 -15.47 6.27
N SER A 53 -6.64 -15.32 6.60
CA SER A 53 -6.14 -14.50 7.71
C SER A 53 -5.24 -13.36 7.20
N SER A 54 -5.25 -12.24 7.91
CA SER A 54 -4.34 -11.12 7.68
C SER A 54 -3.23 -11.11 8.73
N LEU A 55 -1.98 -11.14 8.29
CA LEU A 55 -0.79 -11.09 9.14
C LEU A 55 0.02 -9.83 8.84
N PRO A 56 0.71 -9.24 9.83
CA PRO A 56 1.60 -8.11 9.56
C PRO A 56 2.65 -8.50 8.50
N ALA A 57 2.74 -7.72 7.43
CA ALA A 57 3.68 -8.00 6.35
C ALA A 57 5.06 -7.42 6.69
N ASN A 58 6.09 -8.23 6.47
CA ASN A 58 7.48 -7.76 6.50
C ASN A 58 7.94 -7.46 5.07
N LEU A 59 7.72 -6.22 4.62
CA LEU A 59 8.16 -5.74 3.31
C LEU A 59 9.55 -5.12 3.42
N SER A 60 10.41 -5.37 2.43
CA SER A 60 11.70 -4.68 2.36
C SER A 60 11.52 -3.19 2.09
N GLU A 61 12.46 -2.38 2.57
CA GLU A 61 12.45 -0.93 2.34
C GLU A 61 12.41 -0.58 0.85
N GLU A 62 13.19 -1.28 0.02
CA GLU A 62 13.18 -1.09 -1.44
C GLU A 62 11.80 -1.34 -2.07
N MET A 63 11.04 -2.32 -1.55
CA MET A 63 9.69 -2.64 -2.01
C MET A 63 8.72 -1.52 -1.60
N ILE A 64 8.79 -1.07 -0.35
CA ILE A 64 7.99 0.04 0.17
C ILE A 64 8.25 1.30 -0.65
N GLU A 65 9.51 1.65 -0.92
CA GLU A 65 9.86 2.81 -1.73
C GLU A 65 9.34 2.68 -3.17
N SER A 66 9.39 1.49 -3.76
CA SER A 66 8.83 1.26 -5.09
C SER A 66 7.32 1.49 -5.13
N ILE A 67 6.58 0.93 -4.16
CA ILE A 67 5.12 1.10 -4.05
C ILE A 67 4.80 2.56 -3.76
N ARG A 68 5.53 3.22 -2.85
CA ARG A 68 5.35 4.64 -2.52
C ARG A 68 5.47 5.51 -3.77
N ASN A 69 6.47 5.27 -4.60
CA ASN A 69 6.63 6.00 -5.86
C ASN A 69 5.46 5.76 -6.82
N SER A 70 4.97 4.52 -6.91
CA SER A 70 3.79 4.18 -7.70
C SER A 70 2.53 4.88 -7.19
N VAL A 71 2.33 4.94 -5.87
CA VAL A 71 1.22 5.66 -5.22
C VAL A 71 1.33 7.15 -5.50
N LYS A 72 2.49 7.76 -5.26
CA LYS A 72 2.77 9.17 -5.50
C LYS A 72 2.46 9.58 -6.94
N ASN A 73 2.86 8.76 -7.91
CA ASN A 73 2.59 9.00 -9.32
C ASN A 73 1.10 8.90 -9.69
N ARG A 74 0.31 8.10 -8.97
CA ARG A 74 -1.14 8.00 -9.18
C ARG A 74 -1.89 9.16 -8.54
N ILE A 75 -1.53 9.57 -7.32
CA ILE A 75 -2.19 10.67 -6.60
C ILE A 75 -1.77 12.06 -7.12
N GLY A 76 -0.50 12.24 -7.51
CA GLY A 76 0.03 13.52 -7.99
C GLY A 76 -0.28 13.82 -9.47
N ARG A 77 -1.05 12.96 -10.14
CA ARG A 77 -1.51 13.16 -11.52
C ARG A 77 -2.90 13.82 -11.59
N LYS A 78 -3.45 14.24 -10.45
CA LYS A 78 -4.69 15.02 -10.35
C LYS A 78 -4.40 16.50 -10.30
#